data_AF-A0A1H9FP96-F1
#
_entry.id   AF-A0A1H9FP96-F1
#
_cell.length_a   1.000
_cell.length_b   1.000
_cell.length_c   1.000
_cell.angle_alpha   90.00
_cell.angle_beta   90.00
_cell.angle_gamma   90.00
#
_symmetry.space_group_name_H-M   'P 1'
#
loop_
_entity.id
_entity.type
_entity.pdbx_description
1 polymer ?
#
loop_
_entity_poly.entity_id
_entity_poly.type
_entity_poly.pdbx_seq_one_letter_code
_entity_poly.pdbx_strand_id
1 'polypeptide(L)' 'MNARCPDCGSGFGELLEKYVANGEVIADFRCSNCGHEWSLSL' A
#
# COMPACT_ATOMS: atom_id res chain seq x y z
N MET A 1 9.54 1.44 -4.47
CA MET A 1 8.18 2.01 -4.46
C MET A 1 7.81 2.30 -3.02
N ASN A 2 7.59 3.56 -2.68
CA ASN A 2 7.16 4.01 -1.36
C ASN A 2 5.84 4.77 -1.57
N ALA A 3 4.72 4.13 -1.23
CA ALA A 3 3.40 4.75 -1.32
C ALA A 3 3.18 5.64 -0.11
N ARG A 4 2.77 6.90 -0.32
CA ARG A 4 2.35 7.76 0.79
C ARG A 4 0.99 7.32 1.29
N CYS A 5 0.85 7.28 2.61
CA CYS A 5 -0.40 7.00 3.29
C CYS A 5 -1.43 8.11 2.99
N PRO A 6 -2.60 7.79 2.42
CA PRO A 6 -3.62 8.77 2.07
C PRO A 6 -4.29 9.39 3.31
N ASP A 7 -4.32 8.65 4.43
CA ASP A 7 -5.05 9.05 5.64
C ASP A 7 -4.23 9.98 6.55
N CYS A 8 -2.94 9.66 6.70
CA CYS A 8 -2.07 10.30 7.67
C CYS A 8 -1.12 11.34 7.07
N GLY A 9 -0.95 11.37 5.74
CA GLY A 9 -0.18 12.38 4.99
C GLY A 9 1.35 12.41 5.24
N SER A 10 1.80 11.89 6.38
CA SER A 10 3.20 11.92 6.85
C SER A 10 3.81 10.52 7.00
N GLY A 11 2.99 9.47 6.95
CA GLY A 11 3.43 8.08 6.99
C GLY A 11 3.78 7.54 5.60
N PHE A 12 4.79 6.66 5.54
CA PHE A 12 5.04 5.82 4.38
C PHE A 12 4.33 4.49 4.58
N GLY A 13 3.72 3.98 3.51
CA GLY A 13 3.20 2.62 3.45
C GLY A 13 4.33 1.64 3.22
N GLU A 14 4.46 0.65 4.09
CA GLU A 14 5.28 -0.53 3.85
C GLU A 14 4.51 -1.51 2.99
N LEU A 15 5.19 -2.12 2.02
CA LEU A 15 4.63 -3.16 1.17
C LEU A 15 4.41 -4.41 2.02
N LEU A 16 3.16 -4.84 2.12
CA LEU A 16 2.78 -6.07 2.81
C LEU A 16 2.90 -7.27 1.87
N GLU A 17 2.17 -7.22 0.77
CA GLU A 17 2.08 -8.30 -0.19
C GLU A 17 1.97 -7.76 -1.62
N LYS A 18 2.44 -8.54 -2.58
CA LYS A 18 2.29 -8.25 -3.99
C LYS A 18 1.81 -9.51 -4.70
N TYR A 19 0.65 -9.43 -5.34
CA TYR A 19 0.05 -10.55 -6.08
C TYR A 19 -0.53 -10.07 -7.41
N VAL A 20 -0.95 -11.03 -8.23
CA VAL A 20 -1.63 -10.74 -9.49
C VAL A 20 -3.10 -11.09 -9.32
N ALA A 21 -3.98 -10.14 -9.53
CA ALA A 21 -5.42 -10.35 -9.53
C ALA A 21 -6.02 -9.79 -10.82
N ASN A 22 -6.85 -10.58 -11.49
CA ASN A 22 -7.48 -10.21 -12.77
C ASN A 22 -6.48 -9.79 -13.88
N GLY A 23 -5.23 -10.28 -13.82
CA GLY A 23 -4.17 -9.90 -14.77
C GLY A 23 -3.47 -8.58 -14.45
N GLU A 24 -3.87 -7.89 -13.38
CA GLU A 24 -3.22 -6.69 -12.86
C GLU A 24 -2.36 -7.04 -11.65
N VAL A 25 -1.23 -6.34 -11.52
CA VAL A 25 -0.32 -6.53 -10.39
C VAL A 25 -0.80 -5.65 -9.24
N ILE A 26 -1.31 -6.25 -8.18
CA ILE A 26 -1.76 -5.53 -6.99
C ILE A 26 -0.68 -5.61 -5.92
N ALA A 27 -0.44 -4.49 -5.26
CA ALA A 27 0.45 -4.35 -4.13
C ALA A 27 -0.33 -3.78 -2.95
N ASP A 28 -0.41 -4.53 -1.85
CA ASP A 28 -1.01 -4.09 -0.61
C ASP A 28 0.03 -3.42 0.28
N PHE A 29 -0.37 -2.31 0.89
CA PHE A 29 0.47 -1.45 1.71
C PHE A 29 -0.19 -1.20 3.06
N ARG A 30 0.65 -1.05 4.09
CA ARG A 30 0.21 -0.64 5.41
C ARG A 30 1.06 0.49 5.95
N CYS A 31 0.37 1.49 6.47
CA CYS A 31 0.97 2.62 7.15
C CYS A 31 1.49 2.18 8.52
N SER A 32 2.81 2.27 8.73
CA SER A 32 3.41 1.89 10.02
C SER A 32 3.15 2.89 11.15
N ASN A 33 2.68 4.10 10.82
CA ASN A 33 2.38 5.14 11.82
C ASN A 33 0.95 5.06 12.36
N CYS A 34 0.00 4.85 11.46
CA CYS A 34 -1.43 4.95 11.68
C CYS A 34 -2.17 3.61 11.56
N GLY A 35 -1.53 2.60 10.97
CA GLY A 35 -2.12 1.27 10.76
C GLY A 35 -3.08 1.17 9.58
N HIS A 36 -3.28 2.23 8.80
CA HIS A 36 -4.16 2.21 7.62
C HIS A 36 -3.61 1.26 6.53
N GLU A 37 -4.49 0.46 5.94
CA GLU A 37 -4.16 -0.55 4.92
C GLU A 37 -4.84 -0.17 3.59
N TRP A 38 -4.08 -0.22 2.49
CA TRP A 38 -4.59 0.10 1.14
C TRP A 38 -3.86 -0.67 0.05
N SER A 39 -4.54 -0.90 -1.07
CA SER A 39 -4.00 -1.60 -2.24
C SER A 39 -3.75 -0.63 -3.39
N LEU A 40 -2.69 -0.85 -4.17
CA LEU A 40 -2.43 -0.15 -5.42
C LEU A 40 -2.25 -1.17 -6.55
N SER A 41 -2.91 -0.95 -7.68
CA SER A 41 -2.58 -1.61 -8.94
C SER A 41 -1.35 -0.93 -9.56
N LEU A 42 -0.41 -1.75 -10.03
CA LEU A 42 0.86 -1.37 -10.66
C LEU A 42 0.83 -1.59 -12.17
#